data_AF-A0A7W7PWM1-F1
#
_entry.id   AF-A0A7W7PWM1-F1
#
_cell.length_a   1.000
_cell.length_b   1.000
_cell.length_c   1.000
_cell.angle_alpha   90.00
_cell.angle_beta   90.00
_cell.angle_gamma   90.00
#
_symmetry.space_group_name_H-M   'P 1'
#
loop_
_entity.id
_entity.type
_entity.pdbx_description
1 polymer ?
#
loop_
_entity_poly.entity_id
_entity_poly.type
_entity_poly.pdbx_seq_one_letter_code
_entity_poly.pdbx_strand_id
1 'polypeptide(L)'
;MRERAGDREGAETLAQQAAGHGDAYALADLAVMRERAGDREGAETLAQQTAGHGDPSALARLAVMREKAGDRAGAEALARQVVDYGNPFALYIVQRVLKGLWPYGLDPDGTPTPRWR
;
A
#
# COMPACT_ATOMS: atom_id res chain seq x y z
N MET A 1 3.64 7.73 -30.30
CA MET A 1 3.28 7.33 -28.92
C MET A 1 3.97 8.24 -27.89
N ARG A 2 3.64 9.54 -27.84
CA ARG A 2 4.23 10.50 -26.87
C ARG A 2 3.22 11.05 -25.85
N GLU A 3 1.92 11.05 -26.18
CA GLU A 3 0.87 11.59 -25.30
C GLU A 3 0.78 10.85 -23.96
N ARG A 4 0.84 9.52 -23.97
CA ARG A 4 0.77 8.71 -22.72
C ARG A 4 1.92 8.93 -21.74
N ALA A 5 3.09 9.38 -22.20
CA ALA A 5 4.23 9.64 -21.33
C ALA A 5 4.14 11.05 -20.72
N GLY A 6 3.75 12.04 -21.53
CA GLY A 6 3.56 13.43 -21.06
C GLY A 6 2.40 13.57 -20.06
N ASP A 7 1.30 12.85 -20.25
CA ASP A 7 0.19 12.81 -19.28
C ASP A 7 0.61 12.18 -17.94
N ARG A 8 1.59 11.27 -17.98
CA ARG A 8 2.01 10.50 -16.81
C ARG A 8 2.91 11.32 -15.87
N GLU A 9 3.88 12.04 -16.43
CA GLU A 9 4.71 12.99 -15.67
C GLU A 9 3.89 14.19 -15.15
N GLY A 10 2.94 14.68 -15.95
CA GLY A 10 2.03 15.75 -15.54
C GLY A 10 1.14 15.34 -14.36
N ALA A 11 0.52 14.15 -14.44
CA ALA A 11 -0.28 13.58 -13.36
C ALA A 11 0.55 13.32 -12.10
N GLU A 12 1.82 12.92 -12.24
CA GLU A 12 2.74 12.73 -11.12
C GLU A 12 3.05 14.02 -10.38
N THR A 13 3.38 15.06 -11.13
CA THR A 13 3.71 16.37 -10.58
C THR A 13 2.49 16.96 -9.86
N LEU A 14 1.30 16.85 -10.45
CA LEU A 14 0.04 17.28 -9.84
C LEU A 14 -0.31 16.49 -8.57
N ALA A 15 -0.12 15.17 -8.57
CA ALA A 15 -0.37 14.35 -7.39
C ALA A 15 0.62 14.66 -6.26
N GLN A 16 1.90 14.90 -6.57
CA GLN A 16 2.89 15.34 -5.58
C GLN A 16 2.57 16.75 -5.03
N GLN A 17 2.09 17.67 -5.87
CA GLN A 17 1.65 18.98 -5.42
C GLN A 17 0.39 18.91 -4.55
N ALA A 18 -0.58 18.06 -4.92
CA ALA A 18 -1.79 17.81 -4.14
C ALA A 18 -1.47 17.13 -2.78
N ALA A 19 -0.48 16.23 -2.76
CA ALA A 19 0.06 15.65 -1.53
C ALA A 19 0.62 16.72 -0.58
N GLY A 20 1.35 17.70 -1.12
CA GLY A 20 1.83 18.85 -0.37
C GLY A 20 0.71 19.68 0.26
N HIS A 21 -0.52 19.55 -0.24
CA HIS A 21 -1.74 20.18 0.30
C HIS A 21 -2.59 19.23 1.16
N GLY A 22 -2.09 18.03 1.48
CA GLY A 22 -2.76 17.06 2.35
C GLY A 22 -3.72 16.10 1.64
N ASP A 23 -3.73 16.07 0.30
CA ASP A 23 -4.61 15.18 -0.46
C ASP A 23 -3.98 13.79 -0.65
N ALA A 24 -3.93 13.01 0.43
CA ALA A 24 -3.36 11.66 0.45
C ALA A 24 -4.06 10.70 -0.55
N TYR A 25 -5.32 10.99 -0.91
CA TYR A 25 -6.09 10.21 -1.87
C TYR A 25 -5.49 10.27 -3.29
N ALA A 26 -5.01 11.46 -3.71
CA ALA A 26 -4.42 11.63 -5.03
C ALA A 26 -3.15 10.79 -5.21
N LEU A 27 -2.30 10.74 -4.18
CA LEU A 27 -1.11 9.87 -4.19
C LEU A 27 -1.47 8.38 -4.13
N ALA A 28 -2.49 8.01 -3.36
CA ALA A 28 -2.93 6.61 -3.26
C ALA A 28 -3.43 6.10 -4.63
N ASP A 29 -4.19 6.91 -5.37
CA ASP A 29 -4.65 6.57 -6.70
C ASP A 29 -3.51 6.52 -7.72
N LEU A 30 -2.52 7.42 -7.61
CA LEU A 30 -1.31 7.37 -8.43
C LEU A 30 -0.49 6.09 -8.17
N ALA A 31 -0.32 5.70 -6.91
CA ALA A 31 0.35 4.45 -6.55
C ALA A 31 -0.34 3.24 -7.19
N VAL A 32 -1.69 3.19 -7.16
CA VAL A 32 -2.48 2.15 -7.81
C VAL A 32 -2.28 2.16 -9.34
N MET A 33 -2.23 3.34 -9.97
CA MET A 33 -1.99 3.45 -11.40
C MET A 33 -0.59 2.97 -11.82
N ARG A 34 0.43 3.23 -10.98
CA ARG A 34 1.81 2.78 -11.17
C ARG A 34 1.92 1.26 -11.07
N GLU A 35 1.31 0.66 -10.04
CA GLU A 35 1.30 -0.80 -9.87
C GLU A 35 0.59 -1.48 -11.05
N ARG A 36 -0.55 -0.94 -11.52
CA ARG A 36 -1.26 -1.47 -12.71
C ARG A 36 -0.44 -1.41 -13.99
N ALA A 37 0.49 -0.46 -14.09
CA ALA A 37 1.38 -0.35 -15.24
C ALA A 37 2.66 -1.18 -15.11
N GLY A 38 2.82 -1.92 -14.00
CA GLY A 38 4.00 -2.73 -13.72
C GLY A 38 5.14 -1.96 -13.04
N ASP A 39 4.97 -0.67 -12.77
CA ASP A 39 5.95 0.13 -12.02
C ASP A 39 5.71 -0.06 -10.51
N ARG A 40 6.18 -1.21 -10.01
CA ARG A 40 6.01 -1.63 -8.62
C ARG A 40 6.79 -0.77 -7.64
N GLU A 41 8.01 -0.38 -8.00
CA GLU A 41 8.88 0.43 -7.14
C GLU A 41 8.34 1.86 -7.00
N GLY A 42 7.91 2.46 -8.11
CA GLY A 42 7.23 3.76 -8.09
C GLY A 42 5.93 3.73 -7.29
N ALA A 43 5.14 2.66 -7.42
CA ALA A 43 3.92 2.47 -6.63
C ALA A 43 4.20 2.40 -5.13
N GLU A 44 5.18 1.60 -4.71
CA GLU A 44 5.57 1.47 -3.30
C GLU A 44 6.05 2.79 -2.72
N THR A 45 6.89 3.52 -3.46
CA THR A 45 7.42 4.82 -3.01
C THR A 45 6.30 5.79 -2.69
N LEU A 46 5.29 5.90 -3.57
CA LEU A 46 4.13 6.76 -3.36
C LEU A 46 3.25 6.27 -2.20
N ALA A 47 3.08 4.95 -2.07
CA ALA A 47 2.32 4.36 -0.98
C ALA A 47 3.00 4.55 0.39
N GLN A 48 4.32 4.55 0.45
CA GLN A 48 5.07 4.85 1.67
C GLN A 48 4.98 6.34 2.03
N GLN A 49 4.99 7.23 1.04
CA GLN A 49 4.80 8.66 1.28
C GLN A 49 3.43 8.96 1.90
N THR A 50 2.36 8.39 1.34
CA THR A 50 1.00 8.51 1.93
C THR A 50 0.93 7.97 3.35
N ALA A 51 1.55 6.81 3.60
CA ALA A 51 1.60 6.23 4.93
C ALA A 51 2.36 7.11 5.93
N GLY A 52 3.46 7.74 5.50
CA GLY A 52 4.20 8.73 6.29
C GLY A 52 3.37 9.97 6.66
N HIS A 53 2.32 10.29 5.90
CA HIS A 53 1.33 11.32 6.21
C HIS A 53 0.16 10.81 7.08
N GLY A 54 0.24 9.57 7.58
CA GLY A 54 -0.77 8.96 8.46
C GLY A 54 -1.86 8.18 7.72
N ASP A 55 -1.78 8.05 6.40
CA ASP A 55 -2.73 7.27 5.60
C ASP A 55 -2.06 6.07 4.89
N PRO A 56 -2.01 4.89 5.55
CA PRO A 56 -1.46 3.67 4.95
C PRO A 56 -2.44 2.95 4.00
N SER A 57 -3.55 3.56 3.59
CA SER A 57 -4.54 2.93 2.71
C SER A 57 -3.98 2.55 1.34
N ALA A 58 -3.01 3.33 0.83
CA ALA A 58 -2.30 3.02 -0.41
C ALA A 58 -1.51 1.71 -0.30
N LEU A 59 -0.74 1.53 0.78
CA LEU A 59 0.00 0.28 1.06
C LEU A 59 -0.95 -0.92 1.13
N ALA A 60 -2.09 -0.75 1.79
CA ALA A 60 -3.10 -1.79 1.91
C ALA A 60 -3.70 -2.19 0.55
N ARG A 61 -4.00 -1.21 -0.31
CA ARG A 61 -4.47 -1.44 -1.68
C ARG A 61 -3.44 -2.19 -2.52
N LEU A 62 -2.16 -1.79 -2.46
CA LEU A 62 -1.07 -2.46 -3.17
C LEU A 62 -0.90 -3.91 -2.71
N ALA A 63 -0.98 -4.17 -1.39
CA ALA A 63 -0.89 -5.52 -0.84
C ALA A 63 -1.97 -6.45 -1.43
N VAL A 64 -3.21 -5.97 -1.51
CA VAL A 64 -4.33 -6.72 -2.10
C VAL A 64 -4.13 -6.95 -3.60
N MET A 65 -3.59 -5.96 -4.33
CA MET A 65 -3.31 -6.10 -5.77
C MET A 65 -2.26 -7.16 -6.04
N ARG A 66 -1.16 -7.18 -5.26
CA ARG A 66 -0.09 -8.17 -5.42
C ARG A 66 -0.53 -9.57 -5.06
N GLU A 67 -1.34 -9.70 -4.02
CA GLU A 67 -1.87 -11.00 -3.63
C GLU A 67 -2.82 -11.56 -4.71
N LYS A 68 -3.66 -10.70 -5.32
CA LYS A 68 -4.48 -11.08 -6.48
C LYS A 68 -3.66 -11.44 -7.72
N ALA A 69 -2.50 -10.82 -7.89
CA ALA A 69 -1.55 -11.14 -8.95
C ALA A 69 -0.69 -12.39 -8.66
N GLY A 70 -0.87 -13.03 -7.50
CA GLY A 70 -0.08 -14.19 -7.06
C GLY A 70 1.28 -13.84 -6.46
N ASP A 71 1.65 -12.56 -6.38
CA ASP A 71 2.85 -12.09 -5.69
C ASP A 71 2.58 -12.02 -4.18
N ARG A 72 2.66 -13.19 -3.57
CA ARG A 72 2.38 -13.35 -2.15
C ARG A 72 3.44 -12.71 -1.27
N ALA A 73 4.71 -12.81 -1.64
CA ALA A 73 5.81 -12.21 -0.88
C ALA A 73 5.71 -10.68 -0.86
N GLY A 74 5.43 -10.06 -2.01
CA GLY A 74 5.21 -8.61 -2.10
C GLY A 74 3.98 -8.15 -1.32
N ALA A 75 2.89 -8.92 -1.36
CA ALA A 75 1.70 -8.62 -0.58
C ALA A 75 1.96 -8.67 0.94
N GLU A 76 2.66 -9.70 1.41
CA GLU A 76 2.98 -9.88 2.83
C GLU A 76 3.92 -8.77 3.34
N ALA A 77 4.91 -8.34 2.53
CA ALA A 77 5.79 -7.23 2.87
C ALA A 77 5.02 -5.92 3.07
N LEU A 78 4.09 -5.60 2.16
CA LEU A 78 3.24 -4.41 2.26
C LEU A 78 2.26 -4.50 3.44
N ALA A 79 1.68 -5.67 3.69
CA ALA A 79 0.77 -5.88 4.80
C ALA A 79 1.48 -5.69 6.17
N ARG A 80 2.76 -6.04 6.29
CA ARG A 80 3.56 -5.74 7.49
C ARG A 80 3.72 -4.23 7.69
N GLN A 81 4.05 -3.49 6.64
CA GLN A 81 4.16 -2.03 6.73
C GLN A 81 2.84 -1.40 7.19
N VAL A 82 1.69 -1.87 6.69
CA VAL A 82 0.37 -1.40 7.16
C VAL A 82 0.18 -1.59 8.67
N VAL A 83 0.69 -2.68 9.23
CA VAL A 83 0.63 -2.97 10.66
C VAL A 83 1.50 -1.99 11.45
N ASP A 84 2.69 -1.67 10.95
CA ASP A 84 3.60 -0.71 11.58
C ASP A 84 2.96 0.70 11.70
N TYR A 85 2.06 1.07 10.79
CA TYR A 85 1.30 2.34 10.85
C TYR A 85 0.03 2.28 11.71
N GLY A 86 -0.39 1.10 12.19
CA GLY A 86 -1.43 0.95 13.21
C GLY A 86 -2.85 1.42 12.84
N ASN A 87 -3.14 1.68 11.56
CA ASN A 87 -4.46 2.19 11.13
C ASN A 87 -5.50 1.04 11.06
N PRO A 88 -6.57 1.06 11.87
CA PRO A 88 -7.55 -0.05 11.93
C PRO A 88 -8.25 -0.34 10.61
N PHE A 89 -8.52 0.72 9.82
CA PHE A 89 -9.18 0.56 8.53
C PHE A 89 -8.25 -0.08 7.50
N ALA A 90 -6.99 0.33 7.44
CA ALA A 90 -6.00 -0.28 6.56
C ALA A 90 -5.71 -1.74 6.95
N LEU A 91 -5.66 -2.04 8.26
CA LEU A 91 -5.55 -3.40 8.78
C LEU A 91 -6.70 -4.30 8.33
N TYR A 92 -7.93 -3.80 8.30
CA TYR A 92 -9.08 -4.54 7.78
C TYR A 92 -8.90 -4.93 6.30
N ILE A 93 -8.37 -4.01 5.48
CA ILE A 93 -8.14 -4.26 4.05
C ILE A 93 -7.13 -5.39 3.84
N VAL A 94 -6.06 -5.44 4.64
CA VAL A 94 -5.01 -6.47 4.52
C VAL A 94 -5.29 -7.74 5.34
N GLN A 95 -6.40 -7.82 6.07
CA GLN A 95 -6.70 -8.94 7.00
C GLN A 95 -6.54 -10.31 6.35
N ARG A 96 -6.95 -10.47 5.08
CA ARG A 96 -6.83 -11.73 4.35
C ARG A 96 -5.37 -12.10 4.06
N VAL A 97 -4.53 -11.12 3.71
CA VAL A 97 -3.09 -11.29 3.55
C VAL A 97 -2.45 -11.63 4.90
N LEU A 98 -2.87 -10.91 5.96
CA LEU A 98 -2.39 -11.14 7.33
C LEU A 98 -2.75 -12.52 7.89
N LYS A 99 -3.94 -13.06 7.65
CA LYS A 99 -4.28 -14.45 8.01
C LYS A 99 -3.35 -15.47 7.34
N GLY A 100 -2.86 -15.11 6.17
CA GLY A 100 -1.87 -15.87 5.44
C GLY A 100 -0.49 -15.88 6.07
N LEU A 101 -0.10 -14.72 6.61
CA LEU A 101 1.19 -14.47 7.24
C LEU A 101 1.24 -14.96 8.69
N TRP A 102 0.14 -14.71 9.42
CA TRP A 102 -0.06 -14.93 10.84
C TRP A 102 -1.45 -15.56 11.07
N PRO A 103 -1.56 -16.89 10.90
CA PRO A 103 -2.84 -17.59 10.93
C PRO A 103 -3.57 -17.51 12.28
N TYR A 104 -2.85 -17.17 13.35
CA TYR A 104 -3.40 -17.03 14.70
C TYR A 104 -3.72 -15.59 15.10
N GLY A 105 -3.51 -14.62 14.20
CA GLY A 105 -3.79 -13.21 14.45
C GLY A 105 -2.58 -12.40 14.89
N LEU A 106 -2.88 -11.20 15.39
CA LEU A 106 -1.94 -10.20 15.89
C LEU A 106 -2.24 -9.94 17.36
N ASP A 107 -1.19 -9.84 18.16
CA ASP A 107 -1.24 -9.38 19.54
C ASP A 107 -1.43 -7.84 19.58
N PRO A 108 -1.84 -7.26 20.73
CA PRO A 108 -2.13 -5.82 20.84
C PRO A 108 -0.94 -4.90 20.52
N ASP A 109 0.28 -5.42 20.58
CA ASP A 109 1.52 -4.74 20.23
C ASP A 109 1.88 -4.86 18.74
N GLY A 110 1.01 -5.47 17.92
CA GLY A 110 1.22 -5.70 16.50
C GLY A 110 2.12 -6.89 16.20
N THR A 111 2.49 -7.69 17.20
CA THR A 111 3.30 -8.89 16.99
C THR A 111 2.45 -10.10 16.58
N PRO A 112 3.01 -11.07 15.85
CA PRO A 112 2.26 -12.26 15.44
C PRO A 112 1.91 -13.13 16.65
N THR A 113 0.62 -13.45 16.82
CA THR A 113 0.21 -14.36 17.88
C THR A 113 0.86 -15.73 17.62
N PRO A 114 1.68 -16.26 18.54
CA PRO A 114 2.34 -17.55 18.36
C PRO A 114 1.30 -18.68 18.38
N ARG A 115 1.65 -19.83 17.78
CA ARG A 115 0.83 -21.04 17.96
C ARG A 115 0.76 -21.39 19.44
N TRP A 116 -0.45 -21.58 19.95
CA TRP A 116 -0.68 -21.95 21.34
C TRP A 116 -0.11 -23.37 21.51
N ARG A 117 0.91 -23.53 22.36
CA ARG A 117 1.54 -24.83 22.67
C ARG A 117 0.95 -25.41 23.94
#